data_AF-A0A4R6U4V8-F1
#
_entry.id   AF-A0A4R6U4V8-F1
#
_cell.length_a   1.000
_cell.length_b   1.000
_cell.length_c   1.000
_cell.angle_alpha   90.00
_cell.angle_beta   90.00
_cell.angle_gamma   90.00
#
_symmetry.space_group_name_H-M   'P 1'
#
loop_
_entity.id
_entity.type
_entity.pdbx_description
1 polymer ?
#
loop_
_entity_poly.entity_id
_entity_poly.type
_entity_poly.pdbx_seq_one_letter_code
_entity_poly.pdbx_strand_id
1 'polypeptide(L)'
;MHTSLKLMEIHVNVLFKQVKNRLVSANGPEGDDAPLLFLGQTSEGRVLRFHQHLEGRQVEKVKAFLDDSHSPLNVAEFVRLVKGS
;
A
#
# COMPACT_ATOMS: atom_id res chain seq x y z
N MET A 1 -8.89 -2.91 -22.95
CA MET A 1 -8.24 -3.88 -22.04
C MET A 1 -7.71 -3.12 -20.84
N HIS A 2 -7.95 -3.55 -19.61
CA HIS A 2 -7.39 -2.89 -18.43
C HIS A 2 -5.93 -3.30 -18.24
N THR A 3 -5.07 -2.37 -17.86
CA THR A 3 -3.67 -2.64 -17.49
C THR A 3 -3.61 -3.38 -16.14
N SER A 4 -2.55 -4.13 -15.89
CA SER A 4 -2.35 -4.82 -14.60
C SER A 4 -2.35 -3.83 -13.43
N LEU A 5 -1.74 -2.66 -13.63
CA LEU A 5 -1.76 -1.57 -12.66
C LEU A 5 -3.18 -1.09 -12.38
N LYS A 6 -4.01 -0.92 -13.43
CA LYS A 6 -5.39 -0.48 -13.25
C LYS A 6 -6.24 -1.52 -12.51
N LEU A 7 -6.02 -2.80 -12.79
CA LEU A 7 -6.68 -3.88 -12.05
C LEU A 7 -6.25 -3.89 -10.58
N MET A 8 -4.99 -3.61 -10.27
CA MET A 8 -4.50 -3.49 -8.89
C MET A 8 -5.13 -2.29 -8.15
N GLU A 9 -5.33 -1.15 -8.82
CA GLU A 9 -6.06 -0.02 -8.25
C GLU A 9 -7.52 -0.38 -7.92
N ILE A 10 -8.19 -1.11 -8.82
CA ILE A 10 -9.55 -1.58 -8.58
C ILE A 10 -9.56 -2.55 -7.39
N HIS A 11 -8.59 -3.45 -7.34
CA HIS A 11 -8.47 -4.44 -6.26
C HIS A 11 -8.38 -3.78 -4.88
N VAL A 12 -7.49 -2.80 -4.69
CA VAL A 12 -7.37 -2.10 -3.40
C VAL A 12 -8.63 -1.29 -3.06
N ASN A 13 -9.34 -0.75 -4.05
CA ASN A 13 -10.59 -0.01 -3.84
C ASN A 13 -11.78 -0.91 -3.47
N VAL A 14 -11.76 -2.18 -3.89
CA VAL A 14 -12.75 -3.18 -3.50
C VAL A 14 -12.46 -3.73 -2.11
N LEU A 15 -11.18 -3.96 -1.79
CA LEU A 15 -10.78 -4.54 -0.50
C LEU A 15 -10.92 -3.58 0.68
N PHE A 16 -10.79 -2.26 0.45
CA PHE A 16 -10.71 -1.29 1.55
C PHE A 16 -11.56 -0.05 1.29
N LYS A 17 -12.21 0.43 2.35
CA LYS A 17 -12.79 1.77 2.38
C LYS A 17 -11.67 2.80 2.47
N GLN A 18 -11.77 3.87 1.68
CA GLN A 18 -10.73 4.87 1.56
C GLN A 18 -11.28 6.30 1.67
N VAL A 19 -10.50 7.18 2.29
CA VAL A 19 -10.72 8.63 2.29
C VAL A 19 -9.43 9.30 1.86
N LYS A 20 -9.48 10.12 0.80
CA LYS A 20 -8.29 10.83 0.26
C LYS A 20 -7.09 9.89 0.02
N ASN A 21 -7.31 8.72 -0.58
CA ASN A 21 -6.31 7.66 -0.83
C ASN A 21 -5.65 7.07 0.42
N ARG A 22 -6.25 7.26 1.60
CA ARG A 22 -5.86 6.59 2.84
C ARG A 22 -6.83 5.46 3.16
N LEU A 23 -6.29 4.33 3.61
CA LEU A 23 -7.07 3.18 4.07
C LEU A 23 -7.71 3.52 5.42
N VAL A 24 -9.00 3.22 5.54
CA VAL A 24 -9.79 3.48 6.75
C VAL A 24 -10.22 2.17 7.40
N SER A 25 -10.74 1.22 6.61
CA SER A 25 -11.13 -0.10 7.09
C SER A 25 -11.18 -1.10 5.94
N ALA A 26 -11.15 -2.39 6.27
CA ALA A 26 -11.44 -3.46 5.32
C ALA A 26 -12.92 -3.40 4.89
N ASN A 27 -13.17 -3.76 3.64
CA ASN A 27 -14.51 -3.88 3.09
C ASN A 27 -15.10 -5.27 3.39
N GLY A 28 -15.07 -5.65 4.67
CA GLY A 28 -15.68 -6.86 5.21
C GLY A 28 -17.04 -6.58 5.86
N PRO A 29 -17.86 -7.62 6.12
CA PRO A 29 -19.18 -7.47 6.74
C PRO A 29 -19.12 -6.84 8.13
N GLU A 30 -18.07 -7.11 8.90
CA GLU A 30 -17.86 -6.53 10.24
C GLU A 30 -17.03 -5.23 10.21
N GLY A 31 -16.50 -4.85 9.03
CA GLY A 31 -15.75 -3.61 8.86
C GLY A 31 -14.41 -3.58 9.60
N ASP A 32 -13.67 -4.69 9.57
CA ASP A 32 -12.38 -4.86 10.25
C ASP A 32 -11.39 -3.72 9.99
N ASP A 33 -10.42 -3.57 10.90
CA ASP A 33 -9.34 -2.60 10.75
C ASP A 33 -8.57 -2.82 9.43
N ALA A 34 -8.25 -1.70 8.77
CA ALA A 34 -7.41 -1.75 7.58
C ALA A 34 -5.93 -2.02 7.96
N PRO A 35 -5.14 -2.62 7.06
CA PRO A 35 -3.71 -2.78 7.29
C PRO A 35 -3.01 -1.42 7.35
N LEU A 36 -1.85 -1.38 8.01
CA LEU A 36 -0.99 -0.18 8.08
C LEU A 36 -0.64 0.38 6.70
N LEU A 37 -0.43 -0.49 5.72
CA LEU A 37 -0.25 -0.14 4.33
C LEU A 37 -0.66 -1.29 3.40
N PHE A 38 -0.95 -0.95 2.16
CA PHE A 38 -1.11 -1.88 1.05
C PHE A 38 -0.05 -1.57 0.00
N LEU A 39 0.65 -2.60 -0.47
CA LEU A 39 1.63 -2.52 -1.55
C LEU A 39 1.34 -3.60 -2.60
N GLY A 40 0.77 -3.20 -3.73
CA GLY A 40 0.59 -4.06 -4.90
C GLY A 40 1.66 -3.76 -5.93
N GLN A 41 2.48 -4.75 -6.29
CA GLN A 41 3.48 -4.62 -7.37
C GLN A 41 3.03 -5.40 -8.61
N THR A 42 3.13 -4.74 -9.76
CA THR A 42 2.82 -5.28 -11.09
C THR A 42 4.01 -5.05 -12.01
N SER A 43 4.00 -5.64 -13.21
CA SER A 43 5.01 -5.37 -14.24
C SER A 43 5.00 -3.92 -14.75
N GLU A 44 3.91 -3.19 -14.52
CA GLU A 44 3.70 -1.82 -15.02
C GLU A 44 3.91 -0.74 -13.94
N GLY A 45 4.14 -1.15 -12.69
CA GLY A 45 4.31 -0.23 -11.57
C GLY A 45 3.75 -0.74 -10.25
N ARG A 46 3.63 0.16 -9.28
CA ARG A 46 3.21 -0.13 -7.91
C ARG A 46 1.97 0.68 -7.52
N VAL A 47 1.07 0.06 -6.77
CA VAL A 47 -0.03 0.72 -6.06
C VAL A 47 0.31 0.71 -4.57
N LEU A 48 0.45 1.91 -4.00
CA LEU A 48 0.74 2.11 -2.59
C LEU A 48 -0.43 2.86 -1.93
N ARG A 49 -0.92 2.34 -0.81
CA ARG A 49 -1.90 3.02 0.05
C ARG A 49 -1.46 2.88 1.50
N PHE A 50 -1.72 3.91 2.28
CA PHE A 50 -1.35 3.95 3.69
C PHE A 50 -2.59 4.06 4.55
N HIS A 51 -2.55 3.48 5.75
CA HIS A 51 -3.57 3.70 6.76
C HIS A 51 -3.67 5.20 7.09
N GLN A 52 -4.89 5.65 7.43
CA GLN A 52 -5.14 7.06 7.76
C GLN A 52 -4.38 7.52 9.02
N HIS A 53 -4.07 6.60 9.94
CA HIS A 53 -3.33 6.90 11.18
C HIS A 53 -1.81 6.87 10.99
N LEU A 54 -1.29 6.49 9.80
CA LEU A 54 0.14 6.41 9.58
C LEU A 54 0.74 7.82 9.39
N GLU A 55 1.71 8.17 10.23
CA GLU A 55 2.30 9.50 10.27
C GLU A 55 3.03 9.85 8.96
N GLY A 56 3.08 11.16 8.64
CA GLY A 56 3.76 11.65 7.45
C GLY A 56 5.21 11.19 7.35
N ARG A 57 5.95 11.17 8.47
CA ARG A 57 7.36 10.74 8.48
C ARG A 57 7.52 9.28 8.06
N GLN A 58 6.65 8.39 8.54
CA GLN A 58 6.68 6.96 8.19
C GLN A 58 6.29 6.75 6.72
N VAL A 59 5.30 7.50 6.24
CA VAL A 59 4.87 7.50 4.83
C VAL A 59 6.02 7.89 3.90
N GLU A 60 6.71 9.00 4.20
CA GLU A 60 7.83 9.47 3.37
C GLU A 60 9.02 8.49 3.40
N LYS A 61 9.31 7.88 4.56
CA LYS A 61 10.33 6.83 4.68
C LYS A 61 10.05 5.64 3.75
N VAL A 62 8.79 5.21 3.69
CA VAL A 62 8.36 4.11 2.81
C VAL A 62 8.46 4.50 1.33
N LYS A 63 8.03 5.71 0.96
CA LYS A 63 8.12 6.18 -0.42
C LYS A 63 9.57 6.27 -0.89
N ALA A 64 10.45 6.89 -0.10
CA ALA A 64 11.87 7.00 -0.42
C ALA A 64 12.52 5.63 -0.65
N PHE A 65 12.23 4.66 0.22
CA PHE A 65 12.70 3.28 0.03
C PHE A 65 12.20 2.67 -1.28
N LEU A 66 10.93 2.88 -1.63
CA LEU A 66 10.37 2.33 -2.86
C LEU A 66 10.93 3.01 -4.10
N ASP A 67 11.16 4.31 -4.07
CA ASP A 67 11.77 5.06 -5.18
C ASP A 67 13.20 4.61 -5.46
N ASP A 68 13.97 4.32 -4.42
CA ASP A 68 15.34 3.79 -4.53
C ASP A 68 15.39 2.29 -4.84
N SER A 69 14.28 1.56 -4.65
CA SER A 69 14.23 0.11 -4.83
C SER A 69 13.99 -0.32 -6.29
N HIS A 70 14.83 -1.21 -6.77
CA HIS A 70 14.61 -1.89 -8.06
C HIS A 70 13.51 -2.96 -7.97
N SER A 71 12.99 -3.36 -9.14
CA SER A 71 12.10 -4.52 -9.27
C SER A 71 12.94 -5.78 -9.53
N PRO A 72 12.70 -6.90 -8.83
CA PRO A 72 11.67 -7.11 -7.82
C PRO A 72 12.04 -6.50 -6.46
N LEU A 73 11.02 -6.08 -5.71
CA LEU A 73 11.19 -5.51 -4.37
C LEU A 73 11.81 -6.55 -3.42
N ASN A 74 12.83 -6.14 -2.67
CA ASN A 74 13.32 -6.93 -1.54
C ASN A 74 12.32 -6.85 -0.37
N VAL A 75 11.41 -7.81 -0.30
CA VAL A 75 10.36 -7.86 0.73
C VAL A 75 10.93 -7.95 2.15
N ALA A 76 12.06 -8.64 2.33
CA ALA A 76 12.67 -8.78 3.67
C ALA A 76 13.17 -7.43 4.19
N GLU A 77 13.83 -6.65 3.33
CA GLU A 77 14.29 -5.30 3.66
C GLU A 77 13.12 -4.34 3.88
N PHE A 78 12.10 -4.41 3.02
CA PHE A 78 10.88 -3.63 3.17
C PHE A 78 10.17 -3.90 4.51
N VAL A 79 10.04 -5.16 4.91
CA VAL A 79 9.41 -5.52 6.19
C VAL A 79 10.22 -4.98 7.38
N ARG A 80 11.56 -5.01 7.31
CA ARG A 80 12.41 -4.41 8.35
C ARG A 80 12.20 -2.90 8.45
N LEU A 81 12.07 -2.21 7.32
CA LEU A 81 11.80 -0.78 7.28
C LEU A 81 10.50 -0.42 8.01
N VAL A 82 9.44 -1.20 7.75
CA VAL A 82 8.08 -0.97 8.26
C VAL A 82 7.94 -1.40 9.73
N LYS A 83 8.60 -2.48 10.15
CA LYS A 83 8.60 -2.95 11.55
C LYS A 83 9.51 -2.12 12.47
N GLY A 84 10.53 -1.45 11.93
CA GLY A 84 11.52 -0.67 12.67
C GLY A 84 11.13 0.80 12.86
N SER A 85 9.92 1.06 13.38
CA SER A 85 9.47 2.36 13.90
C SER A 85 8.82 2.18 15.27
#